data_AF-A0A9N9NG06-F1
#
_entry.id   AF-A0A9N9NG06-F1
#
_cell.length_a   1.000
_cell.length_b   1.000
_cell.length_c   1.000
_cell.angle_alpha   90.00
_cell.angle_beta   90.00
_cell.angle_gamma   90.00
#
_symmetry.space_group_name_H-M   'P 1'
#
loop_
_entity.id
_entity.type
_entity.pdbx_description
1 polymer ?
#
loop_
_entity_poly.entity_id
_entity_poly.type
_entity_poly.pdbx_seq_one_letter_code
_entity_poly.pdbx_strand_id
1 'polypeptide(L)'
;MQDEIDTKALAYAQRREGRCLGKVSPNTYLWSCKKGHQWEAPYKKMKQNYRWCNICPNVPERTCRYIFEDLLHKKFPLRKPKFLEGLHLDGYNEEL
;
A
#
# COMPACT_ATOMS: atom_id res chain seq x y z
N MET A 1 -6.27 13.01 -24.63
CA MET A 1 -5.18 12.92 -23.63
C MET A 1 -5.69 13.15 -22.20
N GLN A 2 -6.60 14.11 -21.99
CA GLN A 2 -7.19 14.37 -20.66
C GLN A 2 -8.05 13.20 -20.15
N ASP A 3 -8.87 12.60 -21.03
CA ASP A 3 -9.81 11.52 -20.67
C ASP A 3 -9.12 10.18 -20.30
N GLU A 4 -7.93 9.92 -20.84
CA GLU A 4 -7.19 8.68 -20.59
C GLU A 4 -6.55 8.67 -19.19
N ILE A 5 -6.05 9.82 -18.72
CA ILE A 5 -5.45 9.96 -17.38
C ILE A 5 -6.53 9.83 -16.31
N ASP A 6 -7.72 10.37 -16.57
CA ASP A 6 -8.84 10.32 -15.62
C ASP A 6 -9.33 8.87 -15.45
N THR A 7 -9.41 8.11 -16.54
CA THR A 7 -9.73 6.66 -16.50
C THR A 7 -8.71 5.86 -15.69
N LYS A 8 -7.39 6.13 -15.87
CA LYS A 8 -6.33 5.44 -15.12
C LYS A 8 -6.35 5.78 -13.64
N ALA A 9 -6.57 7.04 -13.29
CA ALA A 9 -6.68 7.48 -11.90
C ALA A 9 -7.88 6.83 -11.19
N LEU A 10 -9.04 6.79 -11.85
CA LEU A 10 -10.24 6.12 -11.35
C LEU A 10 -9.99 4.62 -11.09
N ALA A 11 -9.45 3.91 -12.08
CA ALA A 11 -9.15 2.49 -11.95
C ALA A 11 -8.11 2.20 -10.83
N TYR A 12 -7.10 3.07 -10.68
CA TYR A 12 -6.10 2.94 -9.62
C TYR A 12 -6.72 3.09 -8.23
N ALA A 13 -7.59 4.08 -8.04
CA ALA A 13 -8.29 4.28 -6.78
C ALA A 13 -9.17 3.08 -6.42
N GLN A 14 -9.92 2.55 -7.40
CA GLN A 14 -10.79 1.38 -7.20
C GLN A 14 -10.01 0.13 -6.75
N ARG A 15 -8.85 -0.15 -7.35
CA ARG A 15 -7.97 -1.27 -6.93
C ARG A 15 -7.45 -1.16 -5.50
N ARG A 16 -7.50 0.04 -4.92
CA ARG A 16 -7.11 0.34 -3.53
C ARG A 16 -8.31 0.53 -2.62
N GLU A 17 -9.50 0.09 -3.05
CA GLU A 17 -10.78 0.28 -2.36
C GLU A 17 -11.06 1.76 -2.02
N GLY A 18 -10.54 2.66 -2.82
CA GLY A 18 -10.73 4.10 -2.69
C GLY A 18 -11.41 4.70 -3.91
N ARG A 19 -11.46 6.03 -3.95
CA ARG A 19 -12.09 6.81 -5.01
C ARG A 19 -11.17 7.93 -5.46
N CYS A 20 -11.19 8.23 -6.75
CA CYS A 20 -10.72 9.50 -7.27
C CYS A 20 -11.93 10.42 -7.34
N LEU A 21 -11.96 11.45 -6.52
CA LEU A 21 -13.10 12.37 -6.37
C LEU A 21 -13.14 13.42 -7.48
N GLY A 22 -12.01 13.69 -8.11
CA GLY A 22 -11.92 14.61 -9.23
C GLY A 22 -10.50 15.09 -9.47
N LYS A 23 -10.34 15.84 -10.55
CA LYS A 23 -9.09 16.49 -10.89
C LYS A 23 -9.09 17.92 -10.32
N VAL A 24 -8.07 18.25 -9.53
CA VAL A 24 -7.93 19.58 -8.90
C VAL A 24 -6.93 20.46 -9.64
N SER A 25 -5.98 19.87 -10.38
CA SER A 25 -5.06 20.59 -11.25
C SER A 25 -4.56 19.68 -12.39
N PRO A 26 -3.84 20.18 -13.41
CA PRO A 26 -3.46 19.40 -14.60
C PRO A 26 -2.81 18.05 -14.33
N ASN A 27 -2.15 17.87 -13.18
CA ASN A 27 -1.52 16.61 -12.80
C ASN A 27 -1.96 16.09 -11.43
N THR A 28 -2.86 16.77 -10.72
CA THR A 28 -3.22 16.47 -9.33
C THR A 28 -4.68 16.10 -9.23
N TYR A 29 -4.93 15.07 -8.42
CA TYR A 29 -6.24 14.50 -8.18
C TYR A 29 -6.56 14.56 -6.70
N LEU A 30 -7.86 14.72 -6.40
CA LEU A 30 -8.38 14.54 -5.06
C LEU A 30 -8.73 13.06 -4.89
N TRP A 31 -8.09 12.41 -3.92
CA TRP A 31 -8.25 11.00 -3.62
C TRP A 31 -9.05 10.81 -2.34
N SER A 32 -9.70 9.66 -2.21
CA SER A 32 -10.33 9.19 -0.97
C SER A 32 -10.00 7.73 -0.74
N CYS A 33 -9.61 7.35 0.47
CA CYS A 33 -9.48 5.94 0.84
C CYS A 33 -10.82 5.36 1.34
N LYS A 34 -10.87 4.04 1.58
CA LYS A 34 -12.03 3.34 2.14
C LYS A 34 -12.54 3.93 3.46
N LYS A 35 -11.64 4.49 4.29
CA LYS A 35 -11.97 5.12 5.58
C LYS A 35 -12.47 6.57 5.44
N GLY A 36 -12.57 7.11 4.23
CA GLY A 36 -13.05 8.47 3.97
C GLY A 36 -12.01 9.57 4.11
N HIS A 37 -10.74 9.24 4.41
CA HIS A 37 -9.66 10.23 4.39
C HIS A 37 -9.44 10.74 2.97
N GLN A 38 -9.30 12.06 2.81
CA GLN A 38 -9.08 12.71 1.54
C GLN A 38 -7.72 13.40 1.49
N TRP A 39 -7.08 13.37 0.32
CA TRP A 39 -5.81 14.08 0.10
C TRP A 39 -5.62 14.39 -1.38
N GLU A 40 -4.84 15.42 -1.66
CA GLU A 40 -4.45 15.79 -3.02
C GLU A 40 -3.08 15.21 -3.36
N ALA A 41 -2.98 14.54 -4.51
CA ALA A 41 -1.69 14.04 -4.98
C ALA A 41 -1.68 13.80 -6.50
N PRO A 42 -0.51 13.90 -7.15
CA PRO A 42 -0.38 13.50 -8.54
C PRO A 42 -0.49 11.99 -8.73
N TYR A 43 -1.19 11.54 -9.78
CA TYR A 43 -1.32 10.11 -10.11
C TYR A 43 0.03 9.40 -10.23
N LYS A 44 1.02 10.05 -10.87
CA LYS A 44 2.39 9.52 -10.99
C LYS A 44 3.03 9.24 -9.63
N LYS A 45 2.87 10.16 -8.66
CA LYS A 45 3.37 9.96 -7.28
C LYS A 45 2.62 8.85 -6.56
N MET A 46 1.30 8.76 -6.75
CA MET A 46 0.48 7.70 -6.15
C MET A 46 0.88 6.29 -6.60
N LYS A 47 1.31 6.14 -7.85
CA LYS A 47 1.83 4.86 -8.38
C LYS A 47 3.23 4.52 -7.88
N GLN A 48 4.08 5.54 -7.69
CA GLN A 48 5.47 5.35 -7.23
C GLN A 48 5.57 5.13 -5.72
N ASN A 49 4.60 5.62 -4.95
CA ASN A 49 4.59 5.52 -3.51
C ASN A 49 3.94 4.21 -3.05
N TYR A 50 4.58 3.51 -2.12
CA TYR A 50 4.03 2.32 -1.50
C TYR A 50 2.85 2.61 -0.55
N ARG A 51 2.72 3.88 -0.12
CA ARG A 51 1.65 4.30 0.78
C ARG A 51 0.46 4.85 0.00
N TRP A 52 -0.66 4.13 0.04
CA TRP A 52 -1.92 4.54 -0.60
C TRP A 52 -2.55 5.76 0.08
N CYS A 53 -2.70 5.76 1.40
CA CYS A 53 -3.30 6.87 2.14
C CYS A 53 -2.30 7.37 3.19
N ASN A 54 -1.97 8.67 3.13
CA ASN A 54 -1.03 9.31 4.05
C ASN A 54 -1.62 9.60 5.45
N ILE A 55 -2.94 9.43 5.61
CA ILE A 55 -3.64 9.60 6.89
C ILE A 55 -3.90 8.25 7.56
N CYS A 56 -4.14 7.18 6.78
CA CYS A 56 -4.29 5.84 7.35
C CYS A 56 -3.03 5.42 8.14
N PRO A 57 -3.20 4.71 9.26
CA PRO A 57 -2.09 4.11 9.99
C PRO A 57 -1.25 3.24 9.04
N ASN A 58 0.06 3.46 9.07
CA ASN A 58 1.01 2.57 8.42
C ASN A 58 1.50 1.61 9.49
N VAL A 59 1.08 0.34 9.43
CA VAL A 59 1.52 -0.68 10.37
C VAL A 59 2.86 -1.22 9.86
N PRO A 60 3.98 -0.98 10.57
CA PRO A 60 5.26 -1.52 10.14
C PRO A 60 5.21 -3.05 10.19
N GLU A 61 5.96 -3.69 9.29
CA GLU A 61 6.13 -5.15 9.26
C GLU A 61 6.46 -5.73 10.65
N ARG A 62 7.32 -5.04 11.41
CA ARG A 62 7.66 -5.41 12.80
C ARG A 62 6.45 -5.51 13.72
N THR A 63 5.47 -4.61 13.58
CA THR A 63 4.23 -4.64 14.38
C THR A 63 3.35 -5.80 13.96
N CYS A 64 3.18 -6.03 12.66
CA CYS A 64 2.46 -7.22 12.15
C CYS A 64 3.10 -8.51 12.66
N ARG A 65 4.43 -8.60 12.64
CA ARG A 65 5.17 -9.74 13.18
C ARG A 65 4.85 -9.98 14.64
N TYR A 66 4.89 -8.95 15.49
CA TYR A 66 4.56 -9.13 16.91
C TYR A 66 3.13 -9.61 17.14
N ILE A 67 2.17 -9.07 16.38
CA ILE A 67 0.78 -9.49 16.46
C ILE A 67 0.64 -10.97 16.05
N PHE A 68 1.27 -11.40 14.95
CA PHE A 68 1.23 -12.79 14.53
C PHE A 68 1.96 -13.72 15.49
N GLU A 69 3.09 -13.31 16.05
CA GLU A 69 3.79 -14.11 17.06
C GLU A 69 2.92 -14.37 18.30
N ASP A 70 2.17 -13.35 18.72
CA ASP A 70 1.23 -13.45 19.84
C ASP A 70 0.02 -14.33 19.49
N LEU A 71 -0.67 -14.03 18.38
CA LEU A 71 -1.90 -14.74 17.97
C LEU A 71 -1.68 -16.21 17.62
N LEU A 72 -0.55 -16.54 17.01
CA LEU A 72 -0.26 -17.90 16.54
C LEU A 72 0.59 -18.68 17.54
N HIS A 73 1.17 -18.02 18.54
CA HIS A 73 2.15 -18.59 19.46
C HIS A 73 3.35 -19.22 18.72
N LYS A 74 3.75 -18.64 17.59
CA LYS A 74 4.85 -19.09 16.72
C LYS A 74 5.81 -17.94 16.42
N LYS A 75 7.10 -18.22 16.22
CA LYS A 75 8.10 -17.18 15.91
C LYS A 75 8.28 -16.98 14.41
N PHE A 76 8.43 -15.75 13.95
CA PHE A 76 8.68 -15.44 12.53
C PHE A 76 10.13 -14.95 12.36
N PRO A 77 11.11 -15.86 12.26
CA PRO A 77 12.52 -15.49 12.17
C PRO A 77 12.86 -14.88 10.81
N LEU A 78 13.85 -13.98 10.81
CA LEU A 78 14.43 -13.45 9.58
C LEU A 78 15.09 -14.60 8.79
N ARG A 79 14.59 -14.91 7.60
CA ARG A 79 15.19 -15.91 6.68
C ARG A 79 15.67 -15.24 5.41
N LYS A 80 16.97 -15.40 5.08
CA LYS A 80 17.61 -14.89 3.86
C LYS A 80 18.16 -16.04 3.00
N PRO A 81 17.31 -16.80 2.29
CA PRO A 81 17.77 -17.85 1.40
C PRO A 81 18.73 -17.32 0.31
N LYS A 82 19.69 -18.16 -0.12
CA LYS A 82 20.66 -17.78 -1.16
C LYS A 82 20.01 -17.40 -2.49
N PHE A 83 18.88 -18.04 -2.83
CA PHE A 83 18.16 -17.77 -4.07
C PHE A 83 17.45 -16.40 -4.09
N LEU A 84 17.36 -15.72 -2.94
CA LEU A 84 16.78 -14.39 -2.84
C LEU A 84 17.79 -13.26 -3.03
N GLU A 85 19.05 -13.57 -3.37
CA GLU A 85 20.06 -12.58 -3.76
C GLU A 85 20.18 -11.39 -2.78
N GLY A 86 20.16 -11.68 -1.48
CA GLY A 86 20.27 -10.67 -0.41
C GLY A 86 18.94 -10.17 0.15
N LEU A 87 17.80 -10.57 -0.43
CA LEU A 87 16.46 -10.35 0.12
C LEU A 87 16.11 -11.40 1.19
N HIS A 88 15.06 -11.13 1.97
CA HIS A 88 14.53 -12.06 2.97
C HIS A 88 13.08 -12.42 2.68
N LEU A 89 12.62 -13.50 3.29
CA LEU A 89 11.21 -13.90 3.26
C LEU A 89 10.42 -13.10 4.30
N ASP A 90 9.42 -12.35 3.85
CA ASP A 90 8.51 -11.60 4.72
C ASP A 90 7.53 -12.56 5.40
N GLY A 91 7.48 -12.53 6.73
CA GLY A 91 6.51 -13.34 7.49
C GLY A 91 6.68 -14.85 7.34
N TYR A 92 7.89 -15.35 7.06
CA TYR A 92 8.14 -16.79 7.00
C TYR A 92 8.19 -17.44 8.39
N ASN A 93 7.52 -18.58 8.51
CA ASN A 93 7.59 -19.52 9.63
C ASN A 93 7.57 -20.93 9.02
N GLU A 94 8.42 -21.85 9.49
CA GLU A 94 8.56 -23.19 8.91
C GLU A 94 7.52 -24.20 9.41
N GLU A 95 6.75 -23.83 10.43
CA GLU A 95 5.75 -24.66 11.11
C GLU A 95 4.30 -24.31 10.70
N LEU A 96 4.11 -23.32 9.81
CA LEU A 96 2.84 -22.88 9.23
C LEU A 96 2.81 -23.18 7.73
#